data_AF-A0A970EJE5-F1
#
_entry.id   AF-A0A970EJE5-F1
#
_cell.length_a   1.000
_cell.length_b   1.000
_cell.length_c   1.000
_cell.angle_alpha   90.00
_cell.angle_beta   90.00
_cell.angle_gamma   90.00
#
_symmetry.space_group_name_H-M   'P 1'
#
loop_
_entity.id
_entity.type
_entity.pdbx_description
1 polymer ?
#
loop_
_entity_poly.entity_id
_entity_poly.type
_entity_poly.pdbx_seq_one_letter_code
_entity_poly.pdbx_strand_id
1 'polypeptide(L)'
;MLMKDGQTVQIGTAEEILTNPADEYVRRFVQGVNRSEVLTAADIMVKPWTTVGINQGPRLALKECKKHGIESILVTKEGMKLAGIVFVD
;
A
#
# COMPACT_ATOMS: atom_id res chain seq x y z
N MET A 1 -3.32 6.45 -22.26
CA MET A 1 -4.02 7.69 -22.69
C MET A 1 -5.50 7.39 -22.80
N LEU A 2 -6.35 8.20 -22.17
CA LEU A 2 -7.81 8.11 -22.25
C LEU A 2 -8.38 9.36 -22.94
N MET A 3 -9.35 9.17 -23.83
CA MET A 3 -9.97 10.23 -24.60
C MET A 3 -11.50 10.19 -24.50
N LYS A 4 -12.13 11.36 -24.57
CA LYS A 4 -13.58 11.55 -24.61
C LYS A 4 -13.89 12.63 -25.64
N ASP A 5 -14.83 12.36 -26.55
CA ASP A 5 -15.30 13.32 -27.56
C ASP A 5 -14.17 13.97 -28.39
N GLY A 6 -13.13 13.18 -28.69
CA GLY A 6 -11.95 13.65 -29.44
C GLY A 6 -10.95 14.48 -28.62
N GLN A 7 -11.21 14.73 -27.34
CA GLN A 7 -10.31 15.42 -26.43
C GLN A 7 -9.62 14.43 -25.48
N THR A 8 -8.35 14.67 -25.21
CA THR A 8 -7.58 13.89 -24.24
C THR A 8 -8.02 14.27 -22.83
N VAL A 9 -8.49 13.27 -22.08
CA VAL A 9 -8.93 13.49 -20.69
C VAL A 9 -7.82 13.15 -19.70
N GLN A 10 -7.03 12.10 -19.98
CA GLN A 10 -5.89 11.74 -19.13
C GLN A 10 -4.77 11.08 -19.94
N ILE A 11 -3.53 11.47 -19.67
CA ILE A 11 -2.32 10.81 -20.14
C ILE A 11 -1.59 10.25 -18.91
N GLY A 12 -1.16 9.00 -19.00
CA GLY A 12 -0.48 8.29 -17.92
C GLY A 12 -0.36 6.80 -18.22
N THR A 13 0.36 6.09 -17.37
CA THR A 13 0.42 4.62 -17.36
C THR A 13 -0.96 4.04 -17.03
N ALA A 14 -1.16 2.76 -17.32
CA ALA A 14 -2.39 2.07 -16.92
C ALA A 14 -2.59 2.13 -15.38
N GLU A 15 -1.50 2.03 -14.63
CA GLU A 15 -1.48 2.13 -13.16
C GLU A 15 -1.91 3.53 -12.70
N GLU A 16 -1.36 4.59 -13.28
CA GLU A 16 -1.72 5.98 -12.95
C GLU A 16 -3.18 6.28 -13.26
N ILE A 17 -3.70 5.81 -14.39
CA ILE A 17 -5.10 6.00 -14.79
C ILE A 17 -6.05 5.24 -13.84
N LEU A 18 -5.64 4.06 -13.35
CA LEU A 18 -6.44 3.25 -12.43
C LEU A 18 -6.40 3.76 -10.97
N THR A 19 -5.25 4.23 -10.52
CA THR A 19 -5.01 4.67 -9.14
C THR A 19 -5.37 6.14 -8.92
N ASN A 20 -5.20 6.98 -9.93
CA ASN A 20 -5.46 8.41 -9.87
C ASN A 20 -6.26 8.89 -11.10
N PRO A 21 -7.54 8.51 -11.22
CA PRO A 21 -8.39 8.96 -12.32
C PRO A 21 -8.59 10.48 -12.27
N ALA A 22 -8.39 11.16 -13.40
CA ALA A 22 -8.40 12.61 -13.51
C ALA A 22 -9.78 13.24 -13.27
N ASP A 23 -10.86 12.55 -13.65
CA ASP A 23 -12.24 13.01 -13.45
C ASP A 23 -13.23 11.85 -13.27
N GLU A 24 -14.51 12.19 -13.09
CA GLU A 24 -15.60 11.22 -12.91
C GLU A 24 -15.83 10.34 -14.16
N TYR A 25 -15.55 10.86 -15.36
CA TYR A 25 -15.65 10.06 -16.58
C TYR A 25 -14.57 8.97 -16.60
N VAL A 26 -13.31 9.33 -16.33
CA VAL A 26 -12.22 8.36 -16.21
C VAL A 26 -12.55 7.34 -15.12
N ARG A 27 -13.04 7.81 -13.96
CA ARG A 27 -13.41 6.95 -12.83
C ARG A 27 -14.43 5.88 -13.24
N ARG A 28 -15.49 6.25 -13.96
CA ARG A 28 -16.51 5.32 -14.46
C ARG A 28 -15.97 4.39 -15.54
N PHE A 29 -15.10 4.88 -16.42
CA PHE A 29 -14.50 4.07 -17.46
C PHE A 29 -13.66 2.92 -16.86
N VAL A 30 -12.88 3.21 -15.82
CA VAL A 30 -11.99 2.22 -15.21
C VAL A 30 -12.63 1.33 -14.15
N GLN A 31 -13.91 1.56 -13.79
CA GLN A 31 -14.61 0.80 -12.74
C GLN A 31 -14.74 -0.70 -13.04
N GLY A 32 -14.85 -1.08 -14.32
CA GLY A 32 -14.98 -2.48 -14.75
C GLY A 32 -13.65 -3.19 -14.99
N VAL A 33 -12.51 -2.50 -14.83
CA VAL A 33 -11.19 -3.07 -15.11
C VAL A 33 -10.71 -3.87 -13.89
N ASN A 34 -10.27 -5.11 -14.14
CA ASN A 34 -9.64 -5.92 -13.10
C ASN A 34 -8.28 -5.33 -12.72
N ARG A 35 -8.25 -4.61 -11.59
CA ARG A 35 -7.04 -3.94 -11.09
C ARG A 35 -5.89 -4.89 -10.83
N SER A 36 -6.16 -6.16 -10.54
CA SER A 36 -5.12 -7.16 -10.22
C SER A 36 -4.27 -7.57 -11.43
N GLU A 37 -4.74 -7.30 -12.65
CA GLU A 37 -3.99 -7.56 -13.89
C GLU A 37 -2.98 -6.45 -14.21
N VAL A 38 -3.11 -5.30 -13.53
CA VAL A 38 -2.29 -4.11 -13.79
C VAL A 38 -1.51 -3.70 -12.55
N LEU A 39 -2.10 -3.78 -11.36
CA LEU A 39 -1.48 -3.44 -10.08
C LEU A 39 -1.02 -4.72 -9.37
N THR A 40 0.22 -4.70 -8.93
CA THR A 40 0.79 -5.70 -8.03
C THR A 40 0.66 -5.25 -6.57
N ALA A 41 0.86 -6.17 -5.64
CA ALA A 41 0.92 -5.84 -4.21
C ALA A 41 2.03 -4.83 -3.89
N ALA A 42 3.12 -4.81 -4.67
CA ALA A 42 4.22 -3.88 -4.48
C ALA A 42 3.82 -2.43 -4.81
N ASP A 43 2.93 -2.23 -5.80
CA ASP A 43 2.53 -0.91 -6.29
C ASP A 43 1.64 -0.15 -5.29
N ILE A 44 0.93 -0.89 -4.43
CA ILE A 44 0.03 -0.33 -3.41
C ILE A 44 0.61 -0.44 -1.99
N MET A 45 1.77 -1.07 -1.83
CA MET A 45 2.37 -1.29 -0.51
C MET A 45 2.82 0.04 0.10
N VAL A 46 2.42 0.29 1.34
CA VAL A 46 2.89 1.44 2.13
C VAL A 46 3.99 1.01 3.09
N LYS A 47 4.91 1.94 3.39
CA LYS A 47 5.91 1.68 4.43
C LYS A 47 5.19 1.48 5.77
N PRO A 48 5.58 0.46 6.56
CA PRO A 48 5.05 0.32 7.90
C PRO A 48 5.42 1.54 8.75
N TRP A 49 4.55 1.92 9.68
CA TRP A 49 4.85 3.03 10.62
C TRP A 49 6.13 2.79 11.42
N THR A 50 6.36 1.54 11.80
CA THR A 50 7.50 1.11 12.62
C THR A 50 7.69 -0.40 12.47
N THR A 51 8.90 -0.88 12.78
CA THR A 51 9.25 -2.30 12.84
C THR A 51 10.10 -2.55 14.09
N VAL A 52 10.12 -3.80 14.55
CA VAL A 52 10.95 -4.19 15.71
C VAL A 52 11.90 -5.31 15.32
N GLY A 53 13.15 -5.18 15.72
CA GLY A 53 14.15 -6.22 15.52
C GLY A 53 13.87 -7.45 16.37
N ILE A 54 14.13 -8.65 15.83
CA ILE A 54 13.88 -9.94 16.50
C ILE A 54 14.53 -10.05 17.90
N ASN A 55 15.62 -9.32 18.14
CA ASN A 55 16.37 -9.34 19.39
C ASN A 55 15.95 -8.24 20.40
N GLN A 56 14.95 -7.41 20.08
CA GLN A 56 14.58 -6.25 20.92
C GLN A 56 13.48 -6.57 21.96
N GLY A 57 12.90 -7.76 21.91
CA GLY A 57 11.95 -8.27 22.90
C GLY A 57 10.54 -7.65 22.83
N PRO A 58 9.56 -8.29 23.49
CA PRO A 58 8.14 -7.97 23.32
C PRO A 58 7.71 -6.63 23.95
N ARG A 59 8.42 -6.12 24.96
CA ARG A 59 8.08 -4.83 25.59
C ARG A 59 8.24 -3.66 24.62
N LEU A 60 9.25 -3.71 23.75
CA LEU A 60 9.44 -2.68 22.72
C LEU A 60 8.34 -2.75 21.67
N ALA A 61 7.97 -3.95 21.22
CA ALA A 61 6.83 -4.15 20.31
C ALA A 61 5.55 -3.53 20.87
N LEU A 62 5.19 -3.83 22.14
CA LEU A 62 4.02 -3.24 22.78
C LEU A 62 4.08 -1.71 22.89
N LYS A 63 5.26 -1.15 23.20
CA LYS A 63 5.47 0.30 23.28
C LYS A 63 5.26 0.97 21.92
N GLU A 64 5.82 0.41 20.86
CA GLU A 64 5.69 0.92 19.51
C GLU A 64 4.24 0.78 19.00
N CYS A 65 3.57 -0.34 19.27
CA CYS A 65 2.15 -0.52 19.00
C CYS A 65 1.29 0.57 19.65
N LYS A 66 1.47 0.83 20.95
CA LYS A 66 0.74 1.89 21.68
C LYS A 66 1.03 3.29 21.14
N LYS A 67 2.29 3.57 20.80
CA LYS A 67 2.74 4.86 20.28
C LYS A 67 2.09 5.17 18.92
N HIS A 68 1.93 4.16 18.07
CA HIS A 68 1.37 4.32 16.73
C HIS A 68 -0.11 3.96 16.61
N GLY A 69 -0.75 3.51 17.71
CA GLY A 69 -2.16 3.12 17.72
C GLY A 69 -2.46 1.90 16.86
N ILE A 70 -1.53 0.95 16.79
CA ILE A 70 -1.63 -0.26 15.96
C ILE A 70 -1.69 -1.52 16.82
N GLU A 71 -2.37 -2.55 16.32
CA GLU A 71 -2.58 -3.83 17.02
C GLU A 71 -1.55 -4.89 16.64
N SER A 72 -0.73 -4.62 15.62
CA SER A 72 0.33 -5.54 15.20
C SER A 72 1.54 -4.78 14.66
N ILE A 73 2.70 -5.43 14.71
CA ILE A 73 3.97 -4.87 14.23
C ILE A 73 4.79 -5.95 13.54
N LEU A 74 5.46 -5.56 12.44
CA LEU A 74 6.36 -6.44 11.72
C LEU A 74 7.67 -6.59 12.50
N VAL A 75 8.11 -7.84 12.64
CA VAL A 75 9.39 -8.19 13.26
C VAL A 75 10.42 -8.44 12.16
N THR A 76 11.58 -7.82 12.23
CA THR A 76 12.65 -7.95 11.21
C THR A 76 13.95 -8.50 11.79
N LYS A 77 14.76 -9.12 10.93
CA LYS A 77 16.16 -9.46 11.17
C LYS A 77 17.06 -8.39 10.54
N GLU A 78 18.37 -8.65 10.56
CA GLU A 78 19.36 -7.87 9.82
C GLU A 78 18.97 -7.70 8.35
N GLY A 79 19.27 -6.53 7.79
CA GLY A 79 18.92 -6.18 6.41
C GLY A 79 17.42 -6.01 6.16
N MET A 80 16.62 -5.68 7.19
CA MET A 80 15.15 -5.50 7.10
C MET A 80 14.40 -6.74 6.61
N LYS A 81 15.02 -7.92 6.70
CA LYS A 81 14.37 -9.18 6.31
C LYS A 81 13.25 -9.50 7.27
N LEU A 82 12.03 -9.70 6.77
CA LEU A 82 10.88 -10.06 7.58
C LEU A 82 11.14 -11.38 8.34
N ALA A 83 10.94 -11.34 9.65
CA ALA A 83 11.03 -12.49 10.55
C ALA A 83 9.64 -13.04 10.92
N GLY A 84 8.65 -12.15 11.01
CA GLY A 84 7.28 -12.49 11.38
C GLY A 84 6.48 -11.24 11.73
N ILE A 85 5.32 -11.47 12.35
CA ILE A 85 4.43 -10.43 12.86
C ILE A 85 4.06 -10.77 14.31
N VAL A 86 3.91 -9.76 15.15
CA VAL A 86 3.43 -9.90 16.53
C VAL A 86 2.14 -9.10 16.67
N PHE A 87 1.16 -9.68 17.35
CA PHE A 87 -0.13 -9.08 17.67
C PHE A 87 -0.18 -8.67 19.15
N VAL A 88 -0.95 -7.64 19.44
CA VAL A 88 -1.29 -7.19 20.79
C VAL A 88 -2.74 -7.59 21.04
N ASP A 89 -2.92 -8.84 21.42
CA ASP A 89 -4.20 -9.45 21.82
C ASP A 89 -4.59 -9.09 23.27
#